data_AF-A0A9C9XBD0-F1
#
_entry.id   AF-A0A9C9XBD0-F1
#
_cell.length_a   1.000
_cell.length_b   1.000
_cell.length_c   1.000
_cell.angle_alpha   90.00
_cell.angle_beta   90.00
_cell.angle_gamma   90.00
#
_symmetry.space_group_name_H-M   'P 1'
#
loop_
_entity.id
_entity.type
_entity.pdbx_description
1 polymer ?
#
loop_
_entity_poly.entity_id
_entity_poly.type
_entity_poly.pdbx_seq_one_letter_code
_entity_poly.pdbx_strand_id
1 'polypeptide(L)'
;MPKACELKRGMVVDIQGMPHVVRQVEAKSPSSRGAATLYKVRFGNLQTGQKRDDSFKGDDFLKEADCLRMPVQYSYKDGDSYTFMNLEDYSQYSLDAADLEGQLDYLSEGLEGITALLVDG
;
A
#
# COMPACT_ATOMS: atom_id res chain seq x y z
N MET A 1 -14.26 -6.65 2.10
CA MET A 1 -14.27 -5.24 2.53
C MET A 1 -13.77 -5.18 3.96
N PRO A 2 -12.51 -4.78 4.20
CA PRO A 2 -11.95 -4.66 5.54
C PRO A 2 -12.70 -3.58 6.34
N LYS A 3 -12.77 -3.78 7.66
CA LYS A 3 -13.16 -2.71 8.59
C LYS A 3 -12.00 -1.76 8.81
N ALA A 4 -12.30 -0.51 9.20
CA ALA A 4 -11.26 0.48 9.49
C ALA A 4 -10.28 0.03 10.58
N CYS A 5 -10.75 -0.74 11.57
CA CYS A 5 -9.88 -1.29 12.63
C CYS A 5 -8.94 -2.40 12.16
N GLU A 6 -9.18 -2.98 10.98
CA GLU A 6 -8.40 -4.06 10.38
C GLU A 6 -7.35 -3.53 9.39
N LEU A 7 -7.37 -2.23 9.07
CA LEU A 7 -6.44 -1.61 8.13
C LEU A 7 -5.00 -1.69 8.64
N LYS A 8 -4.10 -2.09 7.74
CA LYS A 8 -2.65 -2.14 7.97
C LYS A 8 -1.93 -1.35 6.89
N ARG A 9 -0.75 -0.82 7.22
CA ARG A 9 0.14 -0.19 6.24
C ARG A 9 0.39 -1.17 5.08
N GLY A 10 0.32 -0.67 3.84
CA GLY A 10 0.46 -1.45 2.62
C GLY A 10 -0.83 -2.07 2.08
N MET A 11 -1.94 -2.06 2.83
CA MET A 11 -3.25 -2.41 2.26
C MET A 11 -3.68 -1.37 1.24
N VAL A 12 -4.37 -1.81 0.17
CA VAL A 12 -4.89 -0.92 -0.88
C VAL A 12 -6.43 -0.96 -0.85
N VAL A 13 -7.03 0.22 -0.78
CA VAL A 13 -8.48 0.41 -0.74
C VAL A 13 -8.94 1.31 -1.88
N ASP A 14 -10.17 1.13 -2.32
CA ASP A 14 -10.84 2.02 -3.26
C ASP A 14 -11.52 3.14 -2.49
N ILE A 15 -11.12 4.38 -2.79
CA ILE A 15 -11.77 5.58 -2.29
C ILE A 15 -12.21 6.39 -3.52
N GLN A 16 -13.53 6.48 -3.70
CA GLN A 16 -14.16 7.23 -4.80
C GLN A 16 -13.72 6.74 -6.20
N GLY A 17 -13.52 5.43 -6.37
CA GLY A 17 -13.11 4.83 -7.63
C GLY A 17 -11.61 4.93 -7.91
N MET A 18 -10.80 5.42 -6.96
CA MET A 18 -9.36 5.53 -7.09
C MET A 18 -8.64 4.63 -6.06
N PRO A 19 -7.56 3.95 -6.47
CA PRO A 19 -6.77 3.09 -5.59
C PRO A 19 -5.90 3.92 -4.63
N HIS A 20 -5.98 3.59 -3.34
CA HIS A 20 -5.25 4.28 -2.28
C HIS A 20 -4.54 3.28 -1.37
N VAL A 21 -3.23 3.42 -1.22
CA VAL A 21 -2.44 2.62 -0.26
C VAL A 21 -2.47 3.25 1.12
N VAL A 22 -2.69 2.44 2.15
CA VAL A 22 -2.59 2.84 3.55
C VAL A 22 -1.11 3.08 3.88
N ARG A 23 -0.75 4.33 4.19
CA ARG A 23 0.62 4.73 4.58
C ARG A 23 0.81 4.71 6.09
N GLN A 24 -0.22 5.06 6.86
CA GLN A 24 -0.20 5.12 8.32
C GLN A 24 -1.61 4.95 8.90
N VAL A 25 -1.71 4.29 10.06
CA VAL A 25 -2.95 4.13 10.83
C VAL A 25 -2.67 4.50 12.28
N GLU A 26 -3.49 5.38 12.85
CA GLU A 26 -3.44 5.76 14.26
C GLU A 26 -4.80 5.51 14.93
N ALA A 27 -4.82 4.65 15.95
CA ALA A 27 -5.99 4.43 16.77
C ALA A 27 -6.02 5.44 17.92
N LYS A 28 -7.05 6.30 17.95
CA LYS A 28 -7.29 7.27 19.01
C LYS A 28 -8.48 6.83 19.84
N SER A 29 -8.19 6.17 20.95
CA SER A 29 -9.19 5.85 21.96
C SER A 29 -9.66 7.13 22.66
N PRO A 30 -10.98 7.31 22.88
CA PRO A 30 -11.49 8.49 23.55
C PRO A 30 -11.25 8.42 25.06
N SER A 31 -11.13 9.59 25.68
CA SER A 31 -10.98 9.72 27.14
C SER A 31 -12.29 9.50 27.90
N SER A 32 -13.42 9.72 27.24
CA SER A 32 -14.76 9.57 27.84
C SER A 32 -15.27 8.15 27.68
N ARG A 33 -15.80 7.56 28.77
CA ARG A 33 -16.38 6.21 28.80
C ARG A 33 -17.54 6.12 27.79
N GLY A 34 -17.44 5.19 26.85
CA GLY A 34 -18.50 4.89 25.86
C GLY A 34 -18.40 5.61 24.52
N ALA A 35 -17.43 6.50 24.32
CA ALA A 35 -17.15 7.03 23.00
C ALA A 35 -16.42 5.99 22.13
N ALA A 36 -16.60 6.06 20.80
CA ALA A 36 -15.96 5.12 19.87
C ALA A 36 -14.48 5.50 19.61
N THR A 37 -13.62 4.49 19.48
CA THR A 37 -12.25 4.67 18.98
C THR A 37 -12.27 5.15 17.54
N LEU A 38 -11.52 6.22 17.27
CA LEU A 38 -11.35 6.76 15.93
C LEU A 38 -10.03 6.28 15.33
N TYR A 39 -10.09 5.80 14.09
CA TYR A 39 -8.94 5.40 13.31
C TYR A 39 -8.63 6.52 12.32
N LYS A 40 -7.53 7.23 12.55
CA LYS A 40 -7.00 8.21 11.61
C LYS A 40 -6.09 7.50 10.64
N VAL A 41 -6.38 7.60 9.35
CA VAL A 41 -5.65 6.89 8.31
C VAL A 41 -5.11 7.88 7.31
N ARG A 42 -3.80 7.79 7.06
CA ARG A 42 -3.16 8.47 5.94
C ARG A 42 -3.06 7.52 4.77
N PHE A 43 -3.63 7.94 3.66
CA PHE A 43 -3.57 7.24 2.38
C PHE A 43 -2.62 7.97 1.42
N GLY A 44 -2.03 7.21 0.51
CA GLY A 44 -1.42 7.73 -0.72
C GLY A 44 -2.21 7.22 -1.91
N ASN A 45 -2.70 8.13 -2.76
CA ASN A 45 -3.33 7.78 -4.02
C ASN A 45 -2.28 7.16 -4.95
N LEU A 46 -2.52 5.93 -5.44
CA LEU A 46 -1.55 5.20 -6.26
C LEU A 46 -1.46 5.70 -7.70
N GLN A 47 -2.46 6.44 -8.19
CA GLN A 47 -2.46 7.03 -9.54
C GLN A 47 -1.83 8.43 -9.57
N THR A 48 -2.08 9.24 -8.54
CA THR A 48 -1.68 10.67 -8.51
C THR A 48 -0.57 11.00 -7.53
N GLY A 49 -0.20 10.06 -6.64
CA GLY A 49 0.76 10.29 -5.56
C GLY A 49 0.25 11.18 -4.42
N GLN A 50 -0.97 11.74 -4.53
CA GLN A 50 -1.51 12.67 -3.55
C GLN A 50 -1.78 11.99 -2.21
N LYS A 51 -1.48 12.70 -1.11
CA LYS A 51 -1.76 12.24 0.25
C LYS A 51 -3.18 12.65 0.65
N ARG A 52 -3.88 11.75 1.36
CA ARG A 52 -5.23 11.97 1.88
C ARG A 52 -5.31 11.50 3.32
N ASP A 53 -5.81 12.34 4.22
CA ASP A 53 -6.00 12.01 5.63
C ASP A 53 -7.50 11.93 5.93
N ASP A 54 -8.00 10.74 6.29
CA ASP A 54 -9.41 10.52 6.68
C ASP A 54 -9.50 9.94 8.11
N SER A 55 -10.69 9.98 8.71
CA SER A 55 -10.97 9.42 10.03
C SER A 55 -12.22 8.56 10.00
N PHE A 56 -12.11 7.36 10.58
CA PHE A 56 -13.17 6.35 10.57
C PHE A 56 -13.47 5.87 12.00
N LYS A 57 -14.70 5.40 12.22
CA LYS A 57 -15.00 4.52 13.35
C LYS A 57 -14.53 3.11 13.03
N GLY A 58 -14.23 2.32 14.06
CA GLY A 58 -13.68 0.97 13.87
C GLY A 58 -14.58 0.02 13.06
N ASP A 59 -15.89 0.25 13.04
CA ASP A 59 -16.89 -0.53 12.32
C ASP A 59 -17.18 -0.05 10.89
N ASP A 60 -16.59 1.07 10.47
CA ASP A 60 -16.71 1.56 9.09
C ASP A 60 -16.02 0.58 8.13
N PHE A 61 -16.69 0.24 7.03
CA PHE A 61 -16.16 -0.64 5.99
C PHE A 61 -15.48 0.17 4.89
N LEU A 62 -14.34 -0.33 4.41
CA LEU A 62 -13.66 0.19 3.23
C LEU A 62 -13.74 -0.82 2.10
N LYS A 63 -13.92 -0.31 0.88
CA LYS A 63 -13.87 -1.14 -0.33
C LYS A 63 -12.41 -1.50 -0.59
N GLU A 64 -12.13 -2.78 -0.79
CA GLU A 64 -10.79 -3.23 -1.20
C GLU A 64 -10.59 -2.86 -2.67
N ALA A 65 -9.41 -2.36 -3.02
CA ALA A 65 -9.10 -2.08 -4.41
C ALA A 65 -8.92 -3.41 -5.17
N ASP A 66 -9.41 -3.45 -6.40
CA ASP A 66 -9.17 -4.59 -7.28
C ASP A 66 -7.72 -4.52 -7.78
N CYS A 67 -6.87 -5.40 -7.25
CA CYS A 67 -5.44 -5.44 -7.56
C CYS A 67 -5.02 -6.87 -7.88
N LEU A 68 -4.19 -7.05 -8.90
CA LEU A 68 -3.51 -8.31 -9.13
C LEU A 68 -2.29 -8.40 -8.22
N ARG A 69 -2.15 -9.54 -7.54
CA ARG A 69 -0.99 -9.85 -6.70
C ARG A 69 -0.10 -10.80 -7.45
N MET A 70 1.17 -10.43 -7.64
CA MET A 70 2.11 -11.26 -8.37
C MET A 70 3.43 -11.38 -7.61
N PRO A 71 4.01 -12.60 -7.53
CA PRO A 71 5.31 -12.80 -6.93
C PRO A 71 6.39 -12.23 -7.85
N VAL A 72 7.25 -11.39 -7.30
CA VAL A 72 8.36 -10.77 -8.05
C VAL A 72 9.68 -10.99 -7.32
N GLN A 73 10.77 -10.93 -8.07
CA GLN A 73 12.12 -10.80 -7.53
C GLN A 73 12.70 -9.44 -7.87
N TYR A 74 13.50 -8.86 -6.97
CA TYR A 74 14.30 -7.69 -7.31
C TYR A 74 15.45 -8.10 -8.22
N SER A 75 15.50 -7.55 -9.43
CA SER A 75 16.47 -7.91 -10.46
C SER A 75 17.71 -7.04 -10.41
N TYR A 76 17.61 -5.74 -10.68
CA TYR A 76 18.76 -4.84 -10.68
C TYR A 76 18.32 -3.39 -10.56
N LYS A 77 19.29 -2.52 -10.27
CA LYS A 77 19.16 -1.06 -10.30
C LYS A 77 19.76 -0.52 -11.58
N ASP A 78 19.05 0.37 -12.26
CA ASP A 78 19.53 1.16 -13.40
C ASP A 78 19.29 2.65 -13.13
N GLY A 79 20.36 3.42 -12.96
CA GLY A 79 20.27 4.82 -12.54
C GLY A 79 19.55 4.95 -11.19
N ASP A 80 18.39 5.60 -11.17
CA ASP A 80 17.52 5.76 -9.99
C ASP A 80 16.30 4.83 -9.97
N SER A 81 16.20 3.94 -10.97
CA SER A 81 15.12 2.98 -11.13
C SER A 81 15.52 1.59 -10.63
N TYR A 82 14.60 0.90 -9.99
CA TYR A 82 14.73 -0.45 -9.46
C TYR A 82 13.81 -1.39 -10.23
N THR A 83 14.38 -2.37 -10.90
CA THR A 83 13.64 -3.32 -11.74
C THR A 83 13.33 -4.60 -10.97
N PHE A 84 12.08 -5.03 -11.06
CA PHE A 84 11.53 -6.26 -10.49
C PHE A 84 11.04 -7.15 -11.63
N MET A 85 11.27 -8.45 -11.54
CA MET A 85 10.82 -9.43 -12.53
C MET A 85 9.75 -10.33 -11.93
N ASN A 86 8.65 -10.53 -12.66
CA ASN A 86 7.63 -11.53 -12.33
C ASN A 86 8.25 -12.93 -12.37
N LEU A 87 8.03 -13.71 -11.32
CA LEU A 87 8.50 -15.10 -11.23
C LEU A 87 7.69 -16.09 -12.07
N GLU A 88 6.50 -15.71 -12.54
CA GLU A 88 5.64 -16.59 -13.35
C GLU A 88 5.84 -16.40 -14.86
N ASP A 89 5.81 -15.16 -15.36
CA ASP A 89 5.85 -14.85 -16.80
C ASP A 89 7.08 -14.06 -17.26
N TYR A 90 8.00 -13.75 -16.34
CA TYR A 90 9.25 -13.01 -16.61
C TYR A 90 9.06 -11.58 -17.13
N SER A 91 7.86 -11.01 -17.04
CA SER A 91 7.63 -9.59 -17.28
C SER A 91 8.41 -8.73 -16.26
N GLN A 92 8.80 -7.53 -16.68
CA GLN A 92 9.61 -6.62 -15.86
C GLN A 92 8.83 -5.35 -15.54
N TYR A 93 8.96 -4.91 -14.29
CA TYR A 93 8.35 -3.69 -13.76
C TYR A 93 9.42 -2.87 -13.06
N SER A 94 9.37 -1.55 -13.22
CA SER A 94 10.36 -0.65 -12.63
C SER A 94 9.67 0.36 -11.71
N LEU A 95 10.31 0.64 -10.57
CA LEU A 95 9.89 1.65 -9.62
C LEU A 95 11.06 2.61 -9.35
N ASP A 96 10.75 3.90 -9.21
CA ASP A 96 11.76 4.88 -8.85
C ASP A 96 12.12 4.77 -7.36
N ALA A 97 13.35 5.18 -7.01
CA ALA A 97 13.82 5.23 -5.63
C ALA A 97 12.85 5.97 -4.68
N ALA A 98 12.16 6.98 -5.20
CA ALA A 98 11.18 7.78 -4.48
C ALA A 98 9.94 6.96 -4.06
N ASP A 99 9.52 5.96 -4.85
CA ASP A 99 8.32 5.17 -4.58
C ASP A 99 8.55 4.06 -3.57
N LEU A 100 9.79 3.58 -3.47
CA LEU A 100 10.20 2.50 -2.57
C LEU A 100 10.39 2.96 -1.12
N GLU A 101 10.36 4.28 -0.82
CA GLU A 101 10.36 4.93 0.51
C GLU A 101 10.80 4.05 1.70
N GLY A 102 12.12 3.99 1.97
CA GLY A 102 12.67 3.29 3.13
C GLY A 102 12.70 1.76 3.02
N GLN A 103 12.25 1.18 1.89
CA GLN A 103 12.42 -0.25 1.59
C GLN A 103 13.77 -0.54 0.91
N LEU A 104 14.43 0.49 0.36
CA LEU A 104 15.67 0.35 -0.40
C LEU A 104 16.78 -0.36 0.38
N ASP A 105 16.89 -0.10 1.68
CA ASP A 105 17.90 -0.71 2.55
C ASP A 105 17.69 -2.22 2.76
N TYR A 106 16.53 -2.75 2.37
CA TYR A 106 16.17 -4.16 2.46
C TYR A 106 16.22 -4.87 1.10
N LEU A 107 16.52 -4.17 0.01
CA LEU A 107 16.58 -4.74 -1.33
C LEU A 107 18.00 -5.20 -1.66
N SER A 108 18.18 -6.51 -1.82
CA SER A 108 19.38 -7.12 -2.38
C SER A 108 19.06 -7.75 -3.72
N GLU A 109 19.92 -7.59 -4.73
CA GLU A 109 19.74 -8.23 -6.04
C GLU A 109 19.48 -9.74 -5.89
N GLY A 110 18.46 -10.25 -6.59
CA GLY A 110 17.96 -11.63 -6.46
C GLY A 110 17.02 -11.86 -5.28
N LEU A 111 16.64 -10.83 -4.51
CA LEU A 111 15.69 -10.98 -3.40
C LEU A 111 14.30 -11.38 -3.93
N GLU A 112 13.88 -12.59 -3.57
CA GLU A 112 12.52 -13.11 -3.76
C GLU A 112 11.63 -12.84 -2.53
N GLY A 113 10.37 -13.29 -2.58
CA GLY A 113 9.39 -13.09 -1.50
C GLY A 113 8.73 -11.71 -1.50
N ILE A 114 8.97 -10.93 -2.56
CA ILE A 114 8.32 -9.64 -2.80
C ILE A 114 7.01 -9.90 -3.54
N THR A 115 5.93 -9.24 -3.12
CA THR A 115 4.64 -9.27 -3.83
C THR A 115 4.39 -7.90 -4.44
N ALA A 116 4.33 -7.82 -5.77
CA ALA A 116 3.88 -6.63 -6.45
C ALA A 116 2.34 -6.58 -6.48
N LEU A 117 1.81 -5.36 -6.40
CA LEU A 117 0.39 -5.06 -6.59
C LEU A 117 0.24 -4.30 -7.89
N LEU A 118 -0.45 -4.88 -8.87
CA LEU A 118 -0.77 -4.22 -10.13
C LEU A 118 -2.21 -3.72 -10.08
N VAL A 119 -2.40 -2.44 -10.39
CA VAL A 119 -3.72 -1.80 -10.46
C VAL A 119 -3.94 -1.35 -11.90
N ASP A 120 -5.06 -1.77 -12.50
CA ASP A 120 -5.42 -1.48 -13.90
C ASP A 120 -4.27 -1.82 -14.89
N GLY A 121 -4.03 -3.13 -15.08
CA GLY A 121 -2.91 -3.68 -15.85
C GLY A 121 -2.70 -3.12 -17.26
#